data_AF-A0A3M9MQ38-F1
#
_entry.id   AF-A0A3M9MQ38-F1
#
_cell.length_a   1.000
_cell.length_b   1.000
_cell.length_c   1.000
_cell.angle_alpha   90.00
_cell.angle_beta   90.00
_cell.angle_gamma   90.00
#
_symmetry.space_group_name_H-M   'P 1'
#
loop_
_entity.id
_entity.type
_entity.pdbx_description
1 polymer ?
#
loop_
_entity_poly.entity_id
_entity_poly.type
_entity_poly.pdbx_seq_one_letter_code
_entity_poly.pdbx_strand_id
1 'polypeptide(L)'
;MVAEKKPKGEAPKQRNRKVYFMERRNRLKIILTDLGLETMKPSEVLLEKLGVARKRFYQIMENKGKNELTVLEKENLEKWLAELMNKSVSEISLMEDNESRMIITKHKLS
;
A
#
# COMPACT_ATOMS: atom_id res chain seq x y z
N MET A 1 -60.92 19.41 -23.86
CA MET A 1 -60.20 19.25 -22.58
C MET A 1 -58.86 18.62 -22.90
N VAL A 2 -57.77 19.38 -22.75
CA VAL A 2 -56.40 18.94 -23.05
C VAL A 2 -55.75 18.56 -21.73
N ALA A 3 -55.28 17.33 -21.59
CA ALA A 3 -54.50 16.88 -20.44
C ALA A 3 -53.22 16.18 -20.94
N GLU A 4 -52.12 16.65 -20.39
CA GLU A 4 -50.77 16.61 -20.92
C GLU A 4 -50.12 15.23 -20.84
N LYS A 5 -49.38 14.86 -21.91
CA LYS A 5 -48.45 13.73 -21.89
C LYS A 5 -47.21 14.13 -21.09
N LYS A 6 -46.99 13.51 -19.92
CA LYS A 6 -45.74 13.65 -19.15
C LYS A 6 -44.55 13.06 -19.93
N PRO A 7 -43.40 13.74 -20.02
CA PRO A 7 -42.25 13.23 -20.76
C PRO A 7 -41.45 12.18 -19.97
N LYS A 8 -40.81 11.33 -20.78
CA LYS A 8 -39.90 10.21 -20.47
C LYS A 8 -39.03 10.41 -19.23
N GLY A 9 -38.99 9.37 -18.41
CA GLY A 9 -38.00 9.21 -17.34
C GLY A 9 -36.58 9.38 -17.87
N GLU A 10 -35.84 10.29 -17.24
CA GLU A 10 -34.40 10.42 -17.43
C GLU A 10 -33.72 9.11 -17.02
N ALA A 11 -32.90 8.55 -17.91
CA ALA A 11 -32.03 7.43 -17.57
C ALA A 11 -31.13 7.81 -16.38
N PRO A 12 -30.90 6.90 -15.41
CA PRO A 12 -30.06 7.21 -14.27
C PRO A 12 -28.66 7.60 -14.74
N LYS A 13 -28.28 8.86 -14.52
CA LYS A 13 -26.92 9.36 -14.75
C LYS A 13 -25.97 8.43 -14.01
N GLN A 14 -25.20 7.63 -14.76
CA GLN A 14 -24.10 6.85 -14.22
C GLN A 14 -23.13 7.81 -13.54
N ARG A 15 -23.24 7.94 -12.22
CA ARG A 15 -22.22 8.58 -11.40
C ARG A 15 -21.01 7.67 -11.49
N ASN A 16 -20.07 8.02 -12.36
CA ASN A 16 -18.70 7.51 -12.32
C ASN A 16 -18.15 7.85 -10.92
N ARG A 17 -18.31 6.93 -9.96
CA ARG A 17 -17.67 7.05 -8.66
C ARG A 17 -16.19 6.79 -8.91
N LYS A 18 -15.38 7.84 -8.81
CA LYS A 18 -13.93 7.70 -8.68
C LYS A 18 -13.70 6.94 -7.38
N VAL A 19 -13.39 5.66 -7.47
CA VAL A 19 -12.98 4.87 -6.30
C VAL A 19 -11.47 4.99 -6.20
N TYR A 20 -11.02 5.80 -5.25
CA TYR A 20 -9.62 5.87 -4.88
C TYR A 20 -9.31 4.66 -3.99
N PHE A 21 -8.81 3.56 -4.57
CA PHE A 21 -8.20 2.51 -3.77
C PHE A 21 -6.80 2.97 -3.37
N MET A 22 -6.72 3.67 -2.24
CA MET A 22 -5.45 4.07 -1.63
C MET A 22 -4.84 2.86 -0.92
N GLU A 23 -4.24 1.93 -1.66
CA GLU A 23 -3.38 0.91 -1.04
C GLU A 23 -2.05 1.59 -0.66
N ARG A 24 -1.90 1.96 0.61
CA ARG A 24 -0.57 2.32 1.15
C ARG A 24 0.29 1.06 1.09
N ARG A 25 1.25 1.04 0.17
CA ARG A 25 2.19 -0.09 0.03
C ARG A 25 3.47 0.24 0.79
N ASN A 26 3.96 -0.73 1.53
CA ASN A 26 5.28 -0.60 2.17
C ASN A 26 6.36 -0.87 1.12
N ARG A 27 7.48 -0.19 1.26
CA ARG A 27 8.59 -0.17 0.29
C ARG A 27 9.73 -1.08 0.70
N LEU A 28 9.54 -1.95 1.71
CA LEU A 28 10.62 -2.72 2.31
C LEU A 28 11.42 -3.50 1.27
N LYS A 29 10.73 -4.21 0.37
CA LYS A 29 11.38 -4.97 -0.70
C LYS A 29 12.18 -4.11 -1.66
N ILE A 30 11.68 -2.92 -2.01
CA ILE A 30 12.38 -1.98 -2.91
C ILE A 30 13.67 -1.53 -2.25
N ILE A 31 13.60 -1.07 -1.00
CA ILE A 31 14.77 -0.63 -0.22
C ILE A 31 15.81 -1.75 -0.11
N LEU A 32 15.39 -2.98 0.19
CA LEU A 32 16.32 -4.11 0.28
C LEU A 32 16.92 -4.47 -1.09
N THR A 33 16.17 -4.33 -2.17
CA THR A 33 16.69 -4.55 -3.53
C THR A 33 17.74 -3.51 -3.89
N ASP A 34 17.48 -2.23 -3.59
CA ASP A 34 18.42 -1.13 -3.83
C ASP A 34 19.73 -1.28 -3.03
N LEU A 35 19.66 -1.96 -1.88
CA LEU A 35 20.83 -2.31 -1.05
C LEU A 35 21.51 -3.62 -1.49
N GLY A 36 21.01 -4.33 -2.51
CA GLY A 36 21.54 -5.63 -2.95
C GLY A 36 21.19 -6.79 -2.01
N LEU A 37 20.15 -6.65 -1.19
CA LEU A 37 19.71 -7.59 -0.15
C LEU A 37 18.37 -8.27 -0.48
N GLU A 38 17.99 -8.32 -1.75
CA GLU A 38 16.73 -8.92 -2.22
C GLU A 38 16.54 -10.40 -1.81
N THR A 39 17.62 -11.16 -1.67
CA THR A 39 17.62 -12.56 -1.23
C THR A 39 18.01 -12.74 0.23
N MET A 40 18.04 -11.65 1.02
CA MET A 40 18.40 -11.71 2.43
C MET A 40 17.43 -12.63 3.19
N LYS A 41 18.00 -13.54 3.97
CA LYS A 41 17.26 -14.32 4.97
C LYS A 41 17.41 -13.61 6.31
N PRO A 42 16.33 -13.15 6.96
CA PRO A 42 16.43 -12.51 8.27
C PRO A 42 16.95 -13.54 9.29
N SER A 43 17.94 -13.14 10.09
CA SER A 43 18.41 -13.93 11.23
C SER A 43 17.38 -13.91 12.36
N GLU A 44 17.41 -14.90 13.26
CA GLU A 44 16.52 -14.89 14.43
C GLU A 44 16.73 -13.65 15.31
N VAL A 45 17.99 -13.24 15.49
CA VAL A 45 18.33 -12.00 16.21
C VAL A 45 17.68 -10.76 15.58
N LEU A 46 17.64 -10.68 14.24
CA LEU A 46 16.97 -9.58 13.55
C LEU A 46 15.45 -9.66 13.76
N LEU A 47 14.87 -10.84 13.67
CA LEU A 47 13.42 -11.04 13.87
C LEU A 47 12.99 -10.66 15.29
N GLU A 48 13.79 -11.03 16.30
CA GLU A 48 13.61 -10.62 17.69
C GLU A 48 13.71 -9.10 17.84
N LYS A 49 14.73 -8.47 17.23
CA LYS A 49 14.89 -7.02 17.24
C LYS A 49 13.70 -6.29 16.60
N LEU A 50 13.15 -6.85 15.53
CA LEU A 50 11.98 -6.30 14.86
C LEU A 50 10.67 -6.60 15.60
N GLY A 51 10.67 -7.56 16.52
CA GLY A 51 9.47 -8.02 17.24
C GLY A 51 8.49 -8.77 16.34
N VAL A 52 8.96 -9.40 15.26
CA VAL A 52 8.10 -10.09 14.28
C VAL A 52 8.53 -11.52 14.05
N ALA A 53 7.56 -12.40 13.83
CA ALA A 53 7.86 -13.75 13.37
C ALA A 53 8.37 -13.73 11.91
N ARG A 54 9.21 -14.71 11.55
CA ARG A 54 9.75 -14.88 10.19
C ARG A 54 8.67 -14.79 9.10
N LYS A 55 7.54 -15.46 9.30
CA LYS A 55 6.40 -15.43 8.36
C LYS A 55 5.84 -14.02 8.18
N ARG A 56 5.73 -13.26 9.28
CA ARG A 56 5.22 -11.87 9.27
C ARG A 56 6.21 -10.95 8.56
N PHE A 57 7.51 -11.13 8.76
CA PHE A 57 8.54 -10.38 8.02
C PHE A 57 8.37 -10.53 6.50
N TYR A 58 8.25 -11.77 5.99
CA TYR A 58 8.06 -12.00 4.56
C TYR A 58 6.72 -11.46 4.05
N GLN A 59 5.66 -11.53 4.86
CA GLN A 59 4.38 -10.91 4.55
C GLN A 59 4.52 -9.39 4.36
N ILE A 60 5.20 -8.72 5.29
CA ILE A 60 5.49 -7.28 5.18
C ILE A 60 6.32 -7.02 3.92
N MET A 61 7.46 -7.69 3.76
CA MET A 61 8.35 -7.51 2.61
C MET A 61 7.62 -7.66 1.27
N GLU A 62 6.75 -8.66 1.15
CA GLU A 62 6.02 -8.96 -0.08
C GLU A 62 4.72 -8.16 -0.23
N ASN A 63 4.38 -7.27 0.71
CA ASN A 63 3.05 -6.62 0.81
C ASN A 63 1.90 -7.64 0.76
N LYS A 64 2.10 -8.81 1.38
CA LYS A 64 1.14 -9.91 1.42
C LYS A 64 0.53 -10.02 2.82
N GLY A 65 -0.74 -10.41 2.87
CA GLY A 65 -1.46 -10.64 4.11
C GLY A 65 -2.65 -9.71 4.25
N LYS A 66 -3.54 -10.04 5.20
CA LYS A 66 -4.76 -9.27 5.48
C LYS A 66 -4.54 -8.15 6.52
N ASN A 67 -3.43 -8.22 7.24
CA ASN A 67 -3.14 -7.32 8.34
C ASN A 67 -2.23 -6.20 7.85
N GLU A 68 -2.66 -4.96 8.07
CA GLU A 68 -1.86 -3.76 7.85
C GLU A 68 -0.58 -3.78 8.70
N LEU A 69 0.40 -2.97 8.31
CA LEU A 69 1.63 -2.77 9.07
C LEU A 69 1.30 -1.96 10.33
N THR A 70 1.64 -2.48 11.51
CA THR A 70 1.44 -1.75 12.76
C THR A 70 2.46 -0.62 12.90
N VAL A 71 2.16 0.38 13.74
CA VAL A 71 3.07 1.49 14.02
C VAL A 71 4.41 0.98 14.59
N LEU A 72 4.37 0.03 15.52
CA LEU A 72 5.58 -0.56 16.11
C LEU A 72 6.42 -1.31 15.07
N GLU A 73 5.79 -2.11 14.21
CA GLU A 73 6.51 -2.81 13.13
C GLU A 73 7.17 -1.81 12.17
N LYS A 74 6.47 -0.73 11.81
CA LYS A 74 7.00 0.36 10.98
C LYS A 74 8.22 1.00 11.64
N GLU A 75 8.11 1.43 12.90
CA GLU A 75 9.20 2.10 13.62
C GLU A 75 10.44 1.21 13.77
N ASN A 76 10.25 -0.07 14.08
CA ASN A 76 11.36 -1.01 14.22
C ASN A 76 12.06 -1.26 12.88
N LEU A 77 11.30 -1.39 11.79
CA LEU A 77 11.86 -1.52 10.44
C LEU A 77 12.60 -0.26 10.01
N GLU A 78 12.05 0.93 10.27
CA GLU A 78 12.70 2.21 9.94
C GLU A 78 13.99 2.40 10.72
N LYS A 79 14.02 2.05 12.02
CA LYS A 79 15.25 2.05 12.83
C LYS A 79 16.30 1.08 12.29
N TRP A 80 15.90 -0.14 11.97
CA TRP A 80 16.81 -1.14 11.40
C TRP A 80 17.41 -0.70 10.07
N LEU A 81 16.59 -0.16 9.17
CA LEU A 81 17.05 0.38 7.89
C LEU A 81 17.98 1.59 8.08
N ALA A 82 17.69 2.45 9.06
CA ALA A 82 18.55 3.59 9.40
C ALA A 82 19.94 3.14 9.85
N GLU A 83 20.02 2.12 10.70
CA GLU A 83 21.30 1.52 11.11
C GLU A 83 22.05 0.89 9.93
N LEU A 84 21.35 0.15 9.07
CA LEU A 84 21.94 -0.52 7.92
C LEU A 84 22.51 0.47 6.90
N MET A 85 21.84 1.62 6.72
CA MET A 85 22.22 2.67 5.78
C MET A 85 23.14 3.74 6.40
N ASN A 86 23.40 3.66 7.71
CA ASN A 86 24.08 4.69 8.49
C ASN A 86 23.46 6.10 8.28
N LYS A 87 22.13 6.18 8.37
CA LYS A 87 21.32 7.40 8.18
C LYS A 87 20.47 7.69 9.40
N SER A 88 19.90 8.89 9.48
CA SER A 88 18.88 9.19 10.49
C SER A 88 17.56 8.46 10.16
N VAL A 89 16.82 8.03 11.19
CA VAL A 89 15.49 7.42 11.03
C VAL A 89 14.54 8.37 10.28
N SER A 90 14.67 9.68 10.47
CA SER A 90 13.88 10.70 9.76
C SER A 90 14.08 10.70 8.25
N GLU A 91 15.19 10.13 7.76
CA GLU A 91 15.50 10.03 6.33
C GLU A 91 14.99 8.72 5.72
N ILE A 92 14.50 7.79 6.55
CA ILE A 92 13.94 6.51 6.09
C ILE A 92 12.43 6.67 5.95
N SER A 93 11.95 6.53 4.72
CA SER A 93 10.52 6.45 4.43
C SER A 93 10.15 5.06 3.96
N LEU A 94 9.62 4.24 4.88
CA LEU A 94 9.18 2.88 4.59
C LEU A 94 7.85 2.85 3.84
N MET A 95 7.01 3.85 4.04
CA MET A 95 5.68 3.93 3.46
C MET A 95 5.71 4.89 2.28
N GLU A 96 5.28 4.44 1.11
CA GLU A 96 5.13 5.32 -0.05
C GLU A 96 3.81 6.08 0.09
N ASP A 97 3.87 7.41 0.18
CA ASP A 97 2.72 8.27 -0.06
C ASP A 97 2.45 8.21 -1.58
N ASN A 98 1.62 7.24 -1.99
CA ASN A 98 1.32 7.05 -3.41
C ASN A 98 0.53 8.27 -3.93
N GLU A 99 1.19 9.15 -4.67
CA GLU A 99 0.50 10.10 -5.54
C GLU A 99 -0.46 9.34 -6.46
N SER A 100 -1.70 9.81 -6.51
CA SER A 100 -2.85 9.15 -7.13
C SER A 100 -2.59 8.76 -8.60
N ARG A 101 -2.27 7.49 -8.88
CA ARG A 101 -2.33 6.98 -10.25
C ARG A 101 -3.78 6.77 -10.66
N MET A 102 -4.31 7.71 -11.44
CA MET A 102 -5.69 7.75 -11.93
C MET A 102 -5.89 6.66 -13.00
N ILE A 103 -6.50 5.51 -12.64
CA ILE A 103 -6.91 4.52 -13.65
C ILE A 103 -8.38 4.77 -14.01
N ILE A 104 -8.62 5.34 -15.19
CA ILE A 104 -9.97 5.51 -15.74
C ILE A 104 -10.38 4.18 -16.40
N THR A 105 -11.08 3.31 -15.68
CA THR A 105 -11.70 2.12 -16.28
C THR A 105 -13.01 2.50 -16.95
N LYS A 106 -13.03 2.49 -18.30
CA LYS A 106 -14.28 2.60 -19.08
C LYS A 106 -14.95 1.24 -19.11
N HIS A 107 -15.96 1.01 -18.29
CA HIS A 107 -16.86 -0.13 -18.50
C HIS A 107 -17.85 0.20 -19.62
N LYS A 108 -17.73 -0.53 -20.74
CA LYS A 108 -18.74 -0.55 -21.80
C LYS A 108 -19.81 -1.56 -21.37
N LEU A 109 -20.99 -1.06 -21.00
CA LEU A 109 -22.17 -1.90 -20.75
C LEU A 109 -22.76 -2.27 -22.11
N SER A 110 -22.74 -3.56 -22.44
CA SER A 110 -23.50 -4.16 -23.53
C SER A 110 -24.98 -4.24 -23.16
#